data_AF-K2CPY9-F1
#
_entry.id   AF-K2CPY9-F1
#
_cell.length_a   1.000
_cell.length_b   1.000
_cell.length_c   1.000
_cell.angle_alpha   90.00
_cell.angle_beta   90.00
_cell.angle_gamma   90.00
#
_symmetry.space_group_name_H-M   'P 1'
#
loop_
_entity.id
_entity.type
_entity.pdbx_description
1 polymer ?
#
loop_
_entity_poly.entity_id
_entity_poly.type
_entity_poly.pdbx_seq_one_letter_code
_entity_poly.pdbx_strand_id
1 'polypeptide(L)'
;MAEYGERFFSPGDRKITLNFALAQQSPLDAEVLKRHFSPEKFLIKITPINPTYRAVEMNLKSHVIIDSPLQNDEIVSALRSEGYEVILSIGNIEENYIGSNCGQYLRAHLKTQAKMQVGYTYPINKPV
;
A
#
# COMPACT_ATOMS: atom_id res chain seq x y z
N MET A 1 0.09 11.67 15.97
CA MET A 1 -0.27 10.33 15.42
C MET A 1 0.56 9.22 16.06
N ALA A 2 1.90 9.32 16.10
CA ALA A 2 2.74 8.31 16.74
C ALA A 2 2.37 8.03 18.20
N GLU A 3 2.24 9.08 19.03
CA GLU A 3 1.83 8.98 20.43
C GLU A 3 0.51 8.20 20.63
N TYR A 4 -0.42 8.31 19.69
CA TYR A 4 -1.67 7.54 19.73
C TYR A 4 -1.40 6.05 19.48
N GLY A 5 -0.56 5.72 18.50
CA GLY A 5 -0.15 4.34 18.22
C GLY A 5 0.60 3.71 19.39
N GLU A 6 1.49 4.47 20.05
CA GLU A 6 2.28 3.95 21.18
C GLU A 6 1.42 3.47 22.35
N ARG A 7 0.18 3.95 22.50
CA ARG A 7 -0.77 3.47 23.52
C ARG A 7 -1.21 2.02 23.30
N PHE A 8 -0.97 1.47 22.11
CA PHE A 8 -1.36 0.10 21.73
C PHE A 8 -0.16 -0.86 21.67
N PHE A 9 0.99 -0.47 22.23
CA PHE A 9 2.18 -1.31 22.28
C PHE A 9 2.67 -1.49 23.72
N SER A 10 2.89 -2.73 24.12
CA SER A 10 3.60 -3.12 25.34
C SER A 10 4.83 -3.97 25.02
N PRO A 11 5.87 -3.98 25.88
CA PRO A 11 7.01 -4.88 25.69
C PRO A 11 6.56 -6.35 25.57
N GLY A 12 6.98 -7.00 24.48
CA GLY A 12 6.56 -8.37 24.14
C GLY A 12 5.45 -8.46 23.10
N ASP A 13 4.76 -7.36 22.80
CA ASP A 13 3.79 -7.31 21.71
C ASP A 13 4.45 -7.34 20.33
N ARG A 14 3.64 -7.64 19.30
CA ARG A 14 4.05 -7.44 17.92
C ARG A 14 4.12 -5.95 17.60
N LYS A 15 5.08 -5.55 16.76
CA LYS A 15 5.20 -4.17 16.27
C LYS A 15 3.95 -3.72 15.52
N ILE A 16 3.63 -2.44 15.64
CA ILE A 16 2.51 -1.77 14.98
C ILE A 16 2.87 -1.51 13.52
N THR A 17 2.00 -1.92 12.60
CA THR A 17 2.23 -1.74 11.17
C THR A 17 1.81 -0.36 10.68
N LEU A 18 2.73 0.39 10.09
CA LEU A 18 2.44 1.54 9.26
C LEU A 18 2.37 1.10 7.79
N ASN A 19 1.19 1.16 7.18
CA ASN A 19 0.96 0.71 5.82
C ASN A 19 0.98 1.88 4.83
N PHE A 20 1.89 1.84 3.86
CA PHE A 20 2.05 2.85 2.82
C PHE A 20 1.75 2.28 1.43
N ALA A 21 0.84 2.91 0.72
CA ALA A 21 0.68 2.75 -0.73
C ALA A 21 1.48 3.86 -1.42
N LEU A 22 2.73 3.57 -1.81
CA LEU A 22 3.66 4.62 -2.21
C LEU A 22 3.40 5.10 -3.64
N ALA A 23 3.15 6.40 -3.78
CA ALA A 23 3.10 7.09 -5.06
C ALA A 23 4.46 7.72 -5.38
N GLN A 24 4.86 7.75 -6.64
CA GLN A 24 6.06 8.50 -7.07
C GLN A 24 5.96 9.99 -6.71
N GLN A 25 4.73 10.53 -6.71
CA GLN A 25 4.45 11.93 -6.37
C GLN A 25 4.51 12.24 -4.87
N SER A 26 4.59 11.22 -4.01
CA SER A 26 4.61 11.37 -2.55
C SER A 26 5.63 10.40 -1.96
N PRO A 27 6.93 10.67 -2.13
CA PRO A 27 7.98 9.80 -1.63
C PRO A 27 7.97 9.72 -0.11
N LEU A 28 8.43 8.57 0.41
CA LEU A 28 8.57 8.32 1.83
C LEU A 28 10.01 8.61 2.26
N ASP A 29 10.16 9.36 3.34
CA ASP A 29 11.47 9.73 3.89
C ASP A 29 11.71 8.96 5.19
N ALA A 30 12.79 8.18 5.23
CA ALA A 30 13.13 7.31 6.35
C ALA A 30 13.52 8.10 7.62
N GLU A 31 14.22 9.23 7.47
CA GLU A 31 14.63 10.07 8.59
C GLU A 31 13.44 10.80 9.20
N VAL A 32 12.51 11.30 8.37
CA VAL A 32 11.24 11.86 8.82
C VAL A 32 10.44 10.80 9.59
N LEU A 33 10.35 9.58 9.06
CA LEU A 33 9.67 8.47 9.72
C LEU A 33 10.25 8.19 11.11
N LYS A 34 11.57 8.04 11.21
CA LYS A 34 12.26 7.73 12.47
C LYS A 34 12.08 8.80 13.53
N ARG A 35 12.04 10.07 13.12
CA ARG A 35 11.76 11.20 14.04
C ARG A 35 10.38 11.10 14.71
N HIS A 36 9.43 10.40 14.09
CA HIS A 36 8.07 10.30 14.60
C HIS A 36 7.71 8.91 15.14
N PHE A 37 8.20 7.83 14.53
CA PHE A 37 7.76 6.47 14.82
C PHE A 37 8.96 5.60 15.18
N SER A 38 9.12 5.20 16.44
CA SER A 38 10.26 4.37 16.86
C SER A 38 10.29 3.01 16.11
N PRO A 39 11.41 2.62 15.48
CA PRO A 39 11.56 1.30 14.86
C PRO A 39 11.41 0.12 15.81
N GLU A 40 11.53 0.34 17.13
CA GLU A 40 11.29 -0.67 18.16
C GLU A 40 9.80 -1.03 18.28
N LYS A 41 8.92 -0.05 18.04
CA LYS A 41 7.47 -0.19 18.21
C LYS A 41 6.73 -0.35 16.89
N PHE A 42 7.29 0.15 15.79
CA PHE A 42 6.64 0.20 14.48
C PHE A 42 7.41 -0.60 13.42
N LEU A 43 6.66 -1.24 12.52
CA LEU A 43 7.18 -1.82 11.28
C LEU A 43 6.56 -1.11 10.07
N ILE A 44 7.24 -1.14 8.94
CA ILE A 44 6.78 -0.48 7.71
C ILE A 44 6.31 -1.54 6.72
N LYS A 45 5.06 -1.44 6.29
CA LYS A 45 4.51 -2.24 5.20
C LYS A 45 4.35 -1.36 3.97
N ILE A 46 5.02 -1.71 2.89
CA ILE A 46 4.93 -1.01 1.60
C ILE A 46 4.06 -1.86 0.67
N THR A 47 3.13 -1.22 -0.02
CA THR A 47 2.24 -1.84 -1.01
C THR A 47 2.27 -1.02 -2.31
N PRO A 48 2.14 -1.66 -3.48
CA PRO A 48 1.93 -0.94 -4.73
C PRO A 48 0.57 -0.24 -4.72
N ILE A 49 0.43 0.83 -5.50
CA ILE A 49 -0.87 1.48 -5.70
C ILE A 49 -1.72 0.60 -6.61
N ASN A 50 -2.81 0.08 -6.06
CA ASN A 50 -3.78 -0.69 -6.82
C ASN A 50 -4.59 0.19 -7.78
N PRO A 51 -5.05 -0.36 -8.92
CA PRO A 51 -5.86 0.38 -9.87
C PRO A 51 -7.27 0.61 -9.31
N THR A 52 -7.47 1.80 -8.76
CA THR A 52 -8.77 2.33 -8.36
C THR A 52 -9.17 3.46 -9.28
N TYR A 53 -10.48 3.77 -9.39
CA TYR A 53 -10.96 4.86 -10.24
C TYR A 53 -10.28 6.19 -9.92
N ARG A 54 -10.15 6.50 -8.62
CA ARG A 54 -9.50 7.72 -8.15
C ARG A 54 -7.99 7.72 -8.43
N ALA A 55 -7.31 6.58 -8.28
CA ALA A 55 -5.89 6.48 -8.60
C ALA A 55 -5.64 6.72 -10.09
N VAL A 56 -6.51 6.20 -10.97
CA VAL A 56 -6.44 6.43 -12.42
C VAL A 56 -6.74 7.89 -12.75
N GLU A 57 -7.82 8.46 -12.21
CA GLU A 57 -8.21 9.87 -12.41
C GLU A 57 -7.09 10.84 -12.00
N MET A 58 -6.44 10.56 -10.88
CA MET A 58 -5.33 11.38 -10.35
C MET A 58 -3.97 11.04 -10.99
N ASN A 59 -3.92 10.11 -11.95
CA ASN A 59 -2.69 9.59 -12.56
C ASN A 59 -1.61 9.22 -11.51
N LEU A 60 -2.02 8.58 -10.41
CA LEU A 60 -1.09 8.13 -9.37
C LEU A 60 -0.22 7.01 -9.93
N LYS A 61 1.10 7.20 -9.87
CA LYS A 61 2.06 6.19 -10.31
C LYS A 61 2.61 5.49 -9.08
N SER A 62 2.49 4.16 -9.05
CA SER A 62 3.08 3.36 -7.98
C SER A 62 4.60 3.55 -7.99
N HIS A 63 5.18 3.82 -6.83
CA HIS A 63 6.62 3.79 -6.64
C HIS A 63 7.13 2.35 -6.68
N VAL A 64 6.34 1.40 -6.16
CA VAL A 64 6.65 -0.02 -6.24
C VAL A 64 6.23 -0.57 -7.60
N ILE A 65 7.17 -1.16 -8.33
CA ILE A 65 6.93 -1.84 -9.60
C ILE A 65 6.95 -3.35 -9.36
N ILE A 66 5.86 -4.03 -9.73
CA ILE A 66 5.65 -5.46 -9.47
C ILE A 66 6.73 -6.32 -10.17
N ASP A 67 7.08 -5.97 -11.42
CA ASP A 67 8.03 -6.73 -12.24
C ASP A 67 9.48 -6.21 -12.17
N SER A 68 9.79 -5.29 -11.25
CA SER A 68 11.14 -4.73 -11.11
C SER A 68 11.60 -4.70 -9.64
N PRO A 69 12.07 -5.84 -9.09
CA PRO A 69 12.52 -5.92 -7.71
C PRO A 69 13.66 -4.94 -7.39
N LEU A 70 14.61 -4.77 -8.32
CA LEU A 70 15.79 -3.94 -8.15
C LEU A 70 15.48 -2.45 -7.93
N GLN A 71 14.42 -1.92 -8.54
CA GLN A 71 14.02 -0.51 -8.34
C GLN A 71 13.35 -0.26 -6.99
N ASN A 72 12.77 -1.30 -6.38
CA ASN A 72 12.10 -1.18 -5.10
C ASN A 72 13.11 -1.16 -3.92
N ASP A 73 14.37 -1.54 -4.17
CA ASP A 73 15.37 -1.77 -3.12
C ASP A 73 15.90 -0.50 -2.47
N GLU A 74 15.90 0.66 -3.15
CA GLU A 74 16.47 1.90 -2.59
C GLU A 74 15.72 2.36 -1.33
N ILE A 75 14.40 2.55 -1.43
CA ILE A 75 13.58 2.98 -0.29
C ILE A 75 13.51 1.91 0.80
N VAL A 76 13.45 0.63 0.41
CA VAL A 76 13.44 -0.49 1.36
C VAL A 76 14.76 -0.52 2.14
N SER A 77 15.89 -0.31 1.47
CA SER A 77 17.21 -0.30 2.09
C SER A 77 17.36 0.90 3.02
N ALA A 78 16.91 2.09 2.61
CA ALA A 78 16.94 3.29 3.44
C ALA A 78 16.12 3.14 4.74
N LEU A 79 14.94 2.51 4.66
CA LEU A 79 14.11 2.26 5.84
C LEU A 79 14.75 1.20 6.77
N ARG A 80 15.34 0.15 6.19
CA ARG A 80 16.06 -0.88 6.95
C ARG A 80 17.31 -0.32 7.63
N SER A 81 18.05 0.58 6.98
CA SER A 81 19.22 1.23 7.60
C SER A 81 18.84 2.11 8.78
N GLU A 82 17.61 2.64 8.81
CA GLU A 82 17.08 3.36 9.98
C GLU A 82 16.58 2.44 11.12
N GLY A 83 16.61 1.12 10.91
CA GLY A 83 16.28 0.10 11.91
C GLY A 83 14.87 -0.50 11.79
N TYR A 84 14.10 -0.14 10.75
CA TYR A 84 12.77 -0.70 10.58
C TYR A 84 12.79 -2.12 10.01
N GLU A 85 11.86 -2.93 10.51
CA GLU A 85 11.40 -4.10 9.76
C GLU A 85 10.52 -3.61 8.60
N VAL A 86 10.85 -4.03 7.38
CA VAL A 86 10.16 -3.59 6.16
C VAL A 86 9.60 -4.79 5.41
N ILE A 87 8.27 -4.78 5.21
CA ILE A 87 7.53 -5.78 4.45
C ILE A 87 7.09 -5.17 3.13
N LEU A 88 7.60 -5.69 2.02
CA LEU A 88 7.07 -5.37 0.69
C LEU A 88 5.92 -6.34 0.39
N SER A 89 4.69 -5.83 0.43
CA SER A 89 3.46 -6.60 0.30
C SER A 89 2.86 -6.39 -1.09
N ILE A 90 3.31 -7.18 -2.05
CA ILE A 90 2.76 -7.20 -3.40
C ILE A 90 1.60 -8.22 -3.42
N GLY A 91 0.38 -7.74 -3.67
CA GLY A 91 -0.79 -8.59 -3.82
C GLY A 91 -0.78 -9.36 -5.15
N ASN A 92 -1.70 -10.32 -5.30
CA ASN A 92 -1.82 -11.04 -6.56
C ASN A 92 -2.48 -10.10 -7.59
N ILE A 93 -1.89 -9.99 -8.78
CA ILE A 93 -2.45 -9.17 -9.89
C ILE A 93 -3.89 -9.60 -10.20
N GLU A 94 -4.21 -10.88 -10.02
CA GLU A 94 -5.56 -11.42 -10.19
C GLU A 94 -6.62 -10.71 -9.33
N GLU A 95 -6.25 -10.29 -8.11
CA GLU A 95 -7.15 -9.54 -7.23
C GLU A 95 -7.53 -8.18 -7.80
N ASN A 96 -6.65 -7.57 -8.61
CA ASN A 96 -6.97 -6.33 -9.31
C ASN A 96 -8.05 -6.56 -10.38
N TYR A 97 -7.93 -7.63 -11.14
CA TYR A 97 -8.87 -8.01 -12.20
C TYR A 97 -10.25 -8.34 -11.63
N ILE A 98 -10.31 -9.04 -10.49
CA ILE A 98 -11.56 -9.32 -9.78
C ILE A 98 -12.14 -8.03 -9.16
N GLY A 99 -11.28 -7.09 -8.74
CA GLY A 99 -11.69 -5.88 -8.04
C GLY A 99 -11.73 -6.04 -6.52
N SER A 100 -10.97 -6.99 -5.97
CA SER A 100 -10.93 -7.34 -4.55
C SER A 100 -9.70 -6.80 -3.82
N ASN A 101 -8.78 -6.14 -4.51
CA ASN A 101 -7.57 -5.62 -3.89
C ASN A 101 -7.86 -4.38 -3.02
N CYS A 102 -6.94 -4.04 -2.10
CA CYS A 102 -7.12 -2.92 -1.18
C CYS A 102 -7.43 -1.61 -1.91
N GLY A 103 -8.47 -0.92 -1.45
CA GLY A 103 -8.97 0.33 -2.04
C GLY A 103 -9.94 0.14 -3.21
N GLN A 104 -9.99 -1.05 -3.83
CA GLN A 104 -11.01 -1.36 -4.82
C GLN A 104 -12.35 -1.58 -4.13
N TYR A 105 -13.39 -0.94 -4.66
CA TYR A 105 -14.74 -0.99 -4.11
C TYR A 105 -15.80 -1.27 -5.17
N LEU A 106 -16.36 -2.48 -5.14
CA LEU A 106 -17.30 -2.98 -6.15
C LEU A 106 -18.53 -2.07 -6.34
N ARG A 107 -19.07 -1.50 -5.26
CA ARG A 107 -20.24 -0.59 -5.39
C ARG A 107 -19.89 0.71 -6.10
N ALA A 108 -18.66 1.21 -5.99
CA ALA A 108 -18.23 2.37 -6.79
C ALA A 108 -18.10 1.97 -8.27
N HIS A 109 -17.55 0.79 -8.57
CA HIS A 109 -17.48 0.26 -9.92
C HIS A 109 -18.88 0.14 -10.57
N LEU A 110 -19.85 -0.47 -9.87
CA LEU A 110 -21.22 -0.62 -10.38
C LEU A 110 -21.96 0.70 -10.66
N LYS A 111 -21.57 1.80 -10.01
CA LYS A 111 -22.14 3.13 -10.22
C LYS A 111 -21.43 3.90 -11.33
N THR A 112 -20.24 3.48 -11.73
CA THR A 112 -19.39 4.19 -12.68
C THR A 112 -19.62 3.66 -14.07
N GLN A 113 -19.81 4.54 -15.06
CA GLN A 113 -19.94 4.14 -16.47
C GLN A 113 -18.59 3.93 -17.15
N ALA A 114 -17.52 4.50 -16.59
CA ALA A 114 -16.16 4.33 -17.11
C ALA A 114 -15.67 2.89 -16.88
N LYS A 115 -15.18 2.28 -17.95
CA LYS A 115 -14.51 0.99 -17.89
C LYS A 115 -13.08 1.18 -17.40
N MET A 116 -12.63 0.28 -16.52
CA MET A 116 -11.25 0.21 -16.09
C MET A 116 -10.53 -0.86 -16.93
N GLN A 117 -9.35 -0.54 -17.45
CA GLN A 117 -8.61 -1.47 -18.31
C GLN A 117 -7.93 -2.60 -17.52
N VAL A 118 -7.47 -2.29 -16.32
CA VAL A 118 -6.61 -3.16 -15.49
C VAL A 118 -7.26 -3.56 -14.16
N GLY A 119 -8.58 -3.44 -14.05
CA GLY A 119 -9.33 -3.89 -12.89
C GLY A 119 -10.82 -4.03 -13.16
N TYR A 120 -11.51 -4.84 -12.37
CA TYR A 120 -12.92 -5.20 -12.58
C TYR A 120 -13.20 -5.79 -13.98
N THR A 121 -12.29 -6.61 -14.49
CA THR A 121 -12.41 -7.22 -15.83
C THR A 121 -13.25 -8.50 -15.80
N TYR A 122 -13.49 -9.06 -14.61
CA TYR A 122 -14.33 -10.24 -14.42
C TYR A 122 -15.83 -9.91 -14.47
N PRO A 123 -16.66 -10.82 -14.99
CA PRO A 123 -18.11 -10.62 -15.02
C PRO A 123 -18.70 -10.63 -13.61
N ILE A 124 -19.68 -9.74 -13.38
CA ILE A 124 -20.41 -9.68 -12.12
C ILE A 124 -21.72 -10.46 -12.27
N ASN A 125 -21.78 -11.62 -11.61
CA ASN A 125 -23.00 -12.42 -11.53
C ASN A 125 -23.88 -11.86 -10.40
N LYS A 126 -25.11 -11.45 -10.73
CA LYS A 126 -26.10 -11.12 -9.71
C LYS A 126 -26.70 -12.43 -9.19
N PRO A 127 -26.70 -12.68 -7.87
CA PRO A 127 -27.44 -13.81 -7.34
C PRO A 127 -28.91 -13.66 -7.73
N VAL A 128 -29.49 -14.77 -8.19
CA VAL A 128 -30.92 -14.90 -8.55
C VAL A 128 -31.76 -14.85 -7.28
#